data_AF-A0A3N1HZR7-F1
#
_entry.id   AF-A0A3N1HZR7-F1
#
_cell.length_a   1.000
_cell.length_b   1.000
_cell.length_c   1.000
_cell.angle_alpha   90.00
_cell.angle_beta   90.00
_cell.angle_gamma   90.00
#
_symmetry.space_group_name_H-M   'P 1'
#
loop_
_entity.id
_entity.type
_entity.pdbx_description
1 polymer ?
#
loop_
_entity_poly.entity_id
_entity_poly.type
_entity_poly.pdbx_seq_one_letter_code
_entity_poly.pdbx_strand_id
1 'polypeptide(L)'
;MHQERRVKGPRLSPLPRDPGSGCGIERAFRRLVSLADRRRKGRQGGRPPTFDREAHKRRNTVERCINRVKIWRGLATRCEKTATVFQAGPHVAGIFIRSAR
;
A
#
# COMPACT_ATOMS: atom_id res chain seq x y z
N MET A 1 21.84 -50.21 -26.46
CA MET A 1 20.37 -50.40 -26.46
C MET A 1 19.82 -50.24 -25.04
N HIS A 2 19.92 -49.04 -24.44
CA HIS A 2 19.29 -48.76 -23.15
C HIS A 2 18.13 -47.79 -23.37
N GLN A 3 16.92 -48.33 -23.22
CA GLN A 3 15.65 -47.66 -23.44
C GLN A 3 15.17 -47.13 -22.09
N GLU A 4 15.36 -45.84 -21.82
CA GLU A 4 14.82 -45.20 -20.62
C GLU A 4 13.30 -45.10 -20.74
N ARG A 5 12.58 -45.92 -19.98
CA ARG A 5 11.13 -45.81 -19.81
C ARG A 5 10.83 -44.53 -19.02
N ARG A 6 10.50 -43.44 -19.71
CA ARG A 6 9.86 -42.25 -19.13
C ARG A 6 8.53 -42.67 -18.48
N VAL A 7 8.54 -42.87 -17.16
CA VAL A 7 7.31 -43.00 -16.38
C VAL A 7 6.64 -41.63 -16.36
N LYS A 8 5.50 -41.51 -17.04
CA LYS A 8 4.70 -40.29 -17.13
C LYS A 8 4.02 -40.08 -15.78
N GLY A 9 4.65 -39.33 -14.87
CA GLY A 9 4.07 -38.98 -13.56
C GLY A 9 2.71 -38.29 -13.72
N PRO A 10 1.82 -38.38 -12.72
CA PRO A 10 0.49 -37.80 -12.81
C PRO A 10 0.61 -36.29 -13.01
N ARG A 11 -0.03 -35.77 -14.06
CA ARG A 11 -0.17 -34.32 -14.28
C ARG A 11 -0.99 -33.77 -13.14
N LEU A 12 -0.34 -33.20 -12.13
CA LEU A 12 -0.99 -32.31 -11.18
C LEU A 12 -1.58 -31.15 -11.99
N SER A 13 -2.90 -31.10 -12.08
CA SER A 13 -3.61 -29.95 -12.66
C SER A 13 -3.25 -28.70 -11.86
N PRO A 14 -3.02 -27.53 -12.49
CA PRO A 14 -2.81 -26.30 -11.74
C PRO A 14 -4.07 -26.00 -10.94
N LEU A 15 -3.95 -25.95 -9.61
CA LEU A 15 -5.04 -25.48 -8.75
C LEU A 15 -5.42 -24.04 -9.15
N PRO A 16 -6.73 -23.70 -9.13
CA PRO A 16 -7.17 -22.34 -9.41
C PRO A 16 -6.51 -21.38 -8.42
N ARG A 17 -5.90 -20.30 -8.93
CA ARG A 17 -5.49 -19.17 -8.09
C ARG A 17 -6.76 -18.42 -7.69
N ASP A 18 -7.36 -18.82 -6.59
CA ASP A 18 -8.48 -18.10 -6.00
C ASP A 18 -8.04 -16.68 -5.61
N PRO A 19 -8.59 -15.60 -6.21
CA PRO A 19 -8.22 -14.23 -5.87
C PRO A 19 -8.78 -13.78 -4.50
N GLY A 20 -9.36 -14.70 -3.72
CA GLY A 20 -10.20 -14.40 -2.57
C GLY A 20 -9.65 -14.80 -1.20
N SER A 21 -8.47 -15.42 -1.09
CA SER A 21 -7.90 -15.84 0.19
C SER A 21 -7.29 -14.65 0.97
N GLY A 22 -8.15 -13.68 1.32
CA GLY A 22 -7.94 -12.84 2.49
C GLY A 22 -8.15 -13.70 3.73
N CYS A 23 -7.15 -14.53 4.04
CA CYS A 23 -7.06 -15.36 5.22
C CYS A 23 -7.38 -14.56 6.49
N GLY A 24 -7.99 -15.22 7.48
CA GLY A 24 -8.56 -14.60 8.69
C GLY A 24 -7.64 -13.65 9.44
N ILE A 25 -6.32 -13.77 9.25
CA ILE A 25 -5.27 -12.87 9.75
C ILE A 25 -5.47 -11.41 9.33
N GLU A 26 -5.82 -11.10 8.08
CA GLU A 26 -6.07 -9.71 7.65
C GLU A 26 -7.29 -9.09 8.37
N ARG A 27 -8.36 -9.89 8.53
CA ARG A 27 -9.57 -9.47 9.24
C ARG A 27 -9.31 -9.33 10.74
N ALA A 28 -8.55 -10.25 11.33
CA ALA A 28 -8.16 -10.22 12.73
C ALA A 28 -7.27 -9.01 13.02
N PHE A 29 -6.25 -8.76 12.19
CA PHE A 29 -5.39 -7.59 12.31
C PHE A 29 -6.17 -6.29 12.20
N ARG A 30 -7.05 -6.16 11.19
CA ARG A 30 -7.93 -4.98 11.06
C ARG A 30 -8.78 -4.78 12.31
N ARG A 31 -9.34 -5.87 12.86
CA ARG A 31 -10.15 -5.81 14.08
C ARG A 31 -9.31 -5.37 15.28
N LEU A 32 -8.12 -5.94 15.47
CA LEU A 32 -7.19 -5.59 16.55
C LEU A 32 -6.76 -4.12 16.47
N VAL A 33 -6.34 -3.65 15.28
CA VAL A 33 -5.97 -2.25 15.05
C VAL A 33 -7.15 -1.32 15.33
N SER A 34 -8.35 -1.67 14.85
CA SER A 34 -9.55 -0.87 15.11
C SER A 34 -9.94 -0.80 16.60
N LEU A 35 -9.65 -1.84 17.38
CA LEU A 35 -9.93 -1.88 18.81
C LEU A 35 -8.88 -1.07 19.58
N ALA A 36 -7.60 -1.16 19.21
CA ALA A 36 -6.54 -0.36 19.79
C ALA A 36 -6.75 1.15 19.54
N ASP A 37 -7.13 1.51 18.31
CA ASP A 37 -7.46 2.90 17.96
C ASP A 37 -8.69 3.43 18.70
N ARG A 38 -9.72 2.58 18.90
CA ARG A 38 -10.90 2.95 19.71
C ARG A 38 -10.53 3.16 21.18
N ARG A 39 -9.69 2.30 21.75
CA ARG A 39 -9.19 2.48 23.13
C ARG A 39 -8.43 3.80 23.29
N ARG A 40 -7.61 4.18 22.30
CA ARG A 40 -6.84 5.42 22.31
C ARG A 40 -7.71 6.68 22.15
N LYS A 41 -8.83 6.60 21.43
CA LYS A 41 -9.72 7.75 21.13
C LYS A 41 -10.84 7.98 22.16
N GLY A 42 -11.00 7.09 23.15
CA GLY A 42 -12.05 7.22 24.17
C GLY A 42 -13.47 7.22 23.58
N ARG A 43 -14.43 7.85 24.27
CA ARG A 43 -15.86 7.91 23.90
C ARG A 43 -16.14 8.52 22.52
N GLN A 44 -15.17 9.19 21.91
CA GLN A 44 -15.24 9.75 20.54
C GLN A 44 -14.90 8.74 19.44
N GLY A 45 -14.76 7.45 19.77
CA GLY A 45 -14.46 6.37 18.83
C GLY A 45 -15.57 6.12 17.81
N GLY A 46 -15.66 7.00 16.80
CA GLY A 46 -16.63 6.94 15.71
C GLY A 46 -16.49 5.70 14.81
N ARG A 47 -17.43 5.60 13.85
CA ARG A 47 -17.57 4.49 12.90
C ARG A 47 -16.22 4.18 12.21
N PRO A 48 -15.77 2.90 12.20
CA PRO A 48 -14.53 2.55 11.52
C PRO A 48 -14.61 2.96 10.04
N PRO A 49 -13.54 3.54 9.47
CA PRO A 49 -13.51 3.88 8.06
C PRO A 49 -13.79 2.64 7.24
N THR A 50 -14.68 2.74 6.26
CA THR A 50 -14.94 1.68 5.29
C THR A 50 -13.64 1.47 4.52
N PHE A 51 -12.85 0.47 4.93
CA PHE A 51 -11.61 0.15 4.27
C PHE A 51 -11.96 -0.46 2.91
N ASP A 52 -11.76 0.33 1.86
CA ASP A 52 -11.83 -0.13 0.49
C ASP A 52 -10.50 -0.80 0.13
N ARG A 53 -10.58 -2.12 -0.11
CA ARG A 53 -9.41 -2.94 -0.46
C ARG A 53 -8.89 -2.58 -1.86
N GLU A 54 -9.76 -2.16 -2.77
CA GLU A 54 -9.38 -1.79 -4.13
C GLU A 54 -8.62 -0.45 -4.14
N ALA A 55 -9.11 0.56 -3.43
CA ALA A 55 -8.37 1.81 -3.22
C ALA A 55 -7.02 1.59 -2.50
N HIS A 56 -6.97 0.63 -1.56
CA HIS A 56 -5.76 0.36 -0.79
C HIS A 56 -4.65 -0.36 -1.58
N LYS A 57 -4.94 -1.04 -2.70
CA LYS A 57 -3.93 -1.76 -3.51
C LYS A 57 -2.78 -0.87 -3.98
N ARG A 58 -3.04 0.42 -4.24
CA ARG A 58 -2.03 1.37 -4.73
C ARG A 58 -1.37 2.20 -3.63
N ARG A 59 -1.67 1.92 -2.35
CA ARG A 59 -1.16 2.69 -1.20
C ARG A 59 0.36 2.78 -1.15
N ASN A 60 1.08 1.67 -1.32
CA ASN A 60 2.55 1.66 -1.28
C ASN A 60 3.17 2.62 -2.32
N THR A 61 2.56 2.73 -3.50
CA THR A 61 3.01 3.68 -4.53
C THR A 61 2.85 5.12 -4.08
N VAL A 62 1.68 5.45 -3.51
CA VAL A 62 1.38 6.80 -3.00
C VAL A 62 2.31 7.14 -1.83
N GLU A 63 2.46 6.23 -0.88
CA GLU A 63 3.33 6.42 0.29
C GLU A 63 4.79 6.62 -0.11
N ARG A 64 5.31 5.83 -1.06
CA ARG A 64 6.67 6.05 -1.59
C ARG A 64 6.83 7.39 -2.31
N CYS A 65 5.79 7.91 -2.94
CA CYS A 65 5.84 9.25 -3.55
C CYS A 65 5.85 10.33 -2.47
N ILE A 66 4.97 10.26 -1.48
CA ILE A 66 4.92 11.21 -0.36
C ILE A 66 6.22 11.18 0.44
N ASN A 67 6.79 10.00 0.68
CA ASN A 67 8.06 9.87 1.38
C ASN A 67 9.21 10.54 0.61
N ARG A 68 9.21 10.45 -0.73
CA ARG A 68 10.18 11.16 -1.57
C ARG A 68 10.03 12.68 -1.50
N VAL A 69 8.79 13.19 -1.51
CA VAL A 69 8.52 14.62 -1.31
C VAL A 69 8.98 15.08 0.09
N LYS A 70 8.81 14.24 1.13
CA LYS A 70 9.23 14.55 2.50
C LYS A 70 10.74 14.67 2.70
N ILE A 71 11.57 14.14 1.79
CA ILE A 71 13.02 14.36 1.82
C ILE A 71 13.35 15.85 1.60
N TRP A 72 12.45 16.59 0.93
CA TRP A 72 12.63 17.99 0.60
C TRP A 72 12.25 18.83 1.83
N ARG A 73 13.26 19.19 2.63
CA ARG A 73 13.08 19.87 3.94
C ARG A 73 12.14 21.08 3.87
N GLY A 74 12.24 21.94 2.85
CA GLY A 74 11.39 23.12 2.69
C GLY A 74 9.90 22.79 2.55
N LEU A 75 9.57 21.73 1.81
CA LEU A 75 8.20 21.22 1.66
C LEU A 75 7.72 20.47 2.91
N ALA A 76 8.59 19.73 3.58
CA ALA A 76 8.27 18.98 4.77
C ALA A 76 7.95 19.88 5.97
N THR A 77 8.73 20.95 6.15
CA THR A 77 8.55 21.90 7.27
C THR A 77 7.58 23.02 6.95
N ARG A 78 7.13 23.13 5.68
CA ARG A 78 6.30 24.23 5.19
C ARG A 78 6.94 25.61 5.43
N CYS A 79 8.27 25.71 5.32
CA CYS A 79 9.01 26.96 5.56
C CYS A 79 9.32 27.74 4.27
N GLU A 80 8.73 27.36 3.14
CA GLU A 80 8.88 28.09 1.88
C GLU A 80 8.42 29.55 2.07
N LYS A 81 9.31 30.50 1.76
CA LYS A 81 9.11 31.93 2.04
C LYS A 81 7.93 32.55 1.27
N THR A 82 7.55 31.93 0.16
CA THR A 82 6.51 32.42 -0.74
C THR A 82 5.45 31.35 -0.95
N ALA A 83 4.17 31.74 -0.90
CA ALA A 83 3.04 30.85 -1.16
C ALA A 83 3.16 30.16 -2.53
N THR A 84 3.65 30.87 -3.55
CA THR A 84 3.89 30.33 -4.89
C THR A 84 4.85 29.14 -4.89
N VAL A 85 5.94 29.21 -4.13
CA VAL A 85 6.94 28.13 -4.06
C VAL A 85 6.39 26.94 -3.28
N PHE A 86 5.65 27.21 -2.19
CA PHE A 86 4.94 26.18 -1.45
C PHE A 86 3.93 25.40 -2.31
N GLN A 87 3.19 26.08 -3.20
CA GLN A 87 2.25 25.44 -4.11
C GLN A 87 2.94 24.76 -5.29
N ALA A 88 3.98 25.38 -5.88
CA ALA A 88 4.69 24.84 -7.03
C ALA A 88 5.56 23.63 -6.68
N GLY A 89 6.14 23.58 -5.48
CA GLY A 89 7.09 22.52 -5.10
C GLY A 89 6.52 21.10 -5.18
N PRO A 90 5.30 20.80 -4.71
CA PRO A 90 4.65 19.51 -4.93
C PRO A 90 4.48 19.15 -6.41
N HIS A 91 4.18 20.12 -7.29
CA HIS A 91 4.05 19.89 -8.73
C HIS A 91 5.39 19.54 -9.37
N VAL A 92 6.43 20.31 -9.06
CA VAL A 92 7.80 20.06 -9.52
C VAL A 92 8.30 18.69 -9.00
N ALA A 93 8.13 18.41 -7.71
CA ALA A 93 8.47 17.12 -7.13
C ALA A 93 7.70 15.96 -7.78
N GLY A 94 6.43 16.18 -8.14
CA GLY A 94 5.62 15.22 -8.90
C GLY A 94 6.21 14.90 -10.27
N ILE A 95 6.68 15.92 -11.00
CA ILE A 95 7.37 15.77 -12.28
C ILE A 95 8.65 14.95 -12.10
N PHE A 96 9.52 15.32 -11.16
CA PHE A 96 10.77 14.58 -10.90
C PHE A 96 10.52 13.13 -10.50
N ILE A 97 9.55 12.86 -9.62
CA ILE A 97 9.20 11.50 -9.18
C ILE A 97 8.61 10.66 -10.32
N ARG A 98 7.88 11.29 -11.24
CA ARG A 98 7.32 10.62 -12.43
C ARG A 98 8.39 10.34 -13.47
N SER A 99 9.34 11.26 -13.68
CA SER A 99 10.44 11.10 -14.64
C SER A 99 11.52 10.11 -14.16
N ALA A 100 11.67 9.93 -12.84
CA ALA A 100 12.63 8.98 -12.24
C ALA A 100 12.01 7.59 -11.95
N ARG A 101 10.90 7.24 -12.59
CA ARG A 101 10.22 5.95 -12.51
C ARG A 101 10.30 5.22 -13.84
#